data_AF-A0AB37G1J5-F1
#
_entry.id   AF-A0AB37G1J5-F1
#
_cell.length_a   1.000
_cell.length_b   1.000
_cell.length_c   1.000
_cell.angle_alpha   90.00
_cell.angle_beta   90.00
_cell.angle_gamma   90.00
#
_symmetry.space_group_name_H-M   'P 1'
#
loop_
_entity.id
_entity.type
_entity.pdbx_description
1 polymer ?
#
loop_
_entity_poly.entity_id
_entity_poly.type
_entity_poly.pdbx_seq_one_letter_code
_entity_poly.pdbx_strand_id
1 'polypeptide(L)'
;MIKYFSVPCKPTKANGGRNRNLPEHDPEKWQMFIDYCKQDVVVEMAIAERLSVLPVADREWDFYTADQRINDRGVALDAELVESALYCKDVKMDMLFDELRSTTGLDNPNSRAQLLPWLKTHGYSASGLTKADVQKELKTASGELKRVLELKLQTAMSSLKKYEAMERAMCSDGRVHGLLQFYGASRTGRWAGRVVQVQNLARNYLKDLDDARNYVKARDIDAVEILYDSLNDTLKQLVRTAFVAEGDKEYRHASPLLKVLNAAEDGRVVPSAVNDWILDNQRDFVVAWYDGYEIEQEQLFTVRIPDPNRPDTVTYLYKENGKVFIGSDIFLDEVPNYKWKKDPSTHLTESEIKQDFEWAWQWAKPVEVE
;
A
#
# COMPACT_ATOMS: atom_id res chain seq x y z
N MET A 1 -21.46 -35.39 -12.71
CA MET A 1 -22.21 -34.28 -13.33
C MET A 1 -21.70 -32.90 -12.93
N ILE A 2 -21.49 -32.59 -11.65
CA ILE A 2 -21.17 -31.21 -11.18
C ILE A 2 -19.96 -30.59 -11.88
N LYS A 3 -18.77 -31.18 -11.77
CA LYS A 3 -17.57 -30.67 -12.47
C LYS A 3 -17.72 -30.61 -13.99
N TYR A 4 -18.58 -31.46 -14.56
CA TYR A 4 -18.77 -31.52 -16.00
C TYR A 4 -19.42 -30.24 -16.55
N PHE A 5 -20.43 -29.68 -15.86
CA PHE A 5 -21.13 -28.46 -16.29
C PHE A 5 -20.59 -27.17 -15.63
N SER A 6 -19.95 -27.28 -14.46
CA SER A 6 -19.49 -26.11 -13.69
C SER A 6 -18.03 -25.71 -13.93
N VAL A 7 -17.24 -26.52 -14.63
CA VAL A 7 -15.80 -26.25 -14.89
C VAL A 7 -15.56 -26.23 -16.40
N PRO A 8 -14.76 -25.27 -16.93
CA PRO A 8 -14.31 -25.30 -18.31
C PRO A 8 -13.65 -26.64 -18.64
N CYS A 9 -13.91 -27.17 -19.83
CA CYS A 9 -13.34 -28.42 -20.29
C CYS A 9 -12.19 -28.17 -21.27
N LYS A 10 -11.15 -29.00 -21.23
CA LYS A 10 -10.04 -28.90 -22.19
C LYS A 10 -10.56 -29.24 -23.59
N PRO A 11 -10.23 -28.45 -24.64
CA PRO A 11 -10.58 -28.79 -26.00
C PRO A 11 -9.83 -30.05 -26.45
N THR A 12 -10.58 -31.02 -26.98
CA THR A 12 -10.07 -32.31 -27.47
C THR A 12 -10.77 -32.68 -28.77
N LYS A 13 -10.19 -33.60 -29.55
CA LYS A 13 -10.87 -34.11 -30.75
C LYS A 13 -12.22 -34.76 -30.40
N ALA A 14 -12.30 -35.48 -29.28
CA ALA A 14 -13.49 -36.21 -28.85
C ALA A 14 -14.67 -35.31 -28.45
N ASN A 15 -14.40 -34.08 -27.99
CA ASN A 15 -15.44 -33.13 -27.60
C ASN A 15 -15.66 -32.01 -28.63
N GLY A 16 -15.15 -32.19 -29.86
CA GLY A 16 -15.29 -31.21 -30.94
C GLY A 16 -14.53 -29.90 -30.70
N GLY A 17 -13.48 -29.92 -29.87
CA GLY A 17 -12.70 -28.72 -29.56
C GLY A 17 -13.42 -27.72 -28.65
N ARG A 18 -14.49 -28.13 -27.96
CA ARG A 18 -15.24 -27.24 -27.07
C ARG A 18 -14.48 -26.90 -25.79
N ASN A 19 -14.68 -25.68 -25.31
CA ASN A 19 -14.10 -25.17 -24.05
C ASN A 19 -15.07 -25.24 -22.86
N ARG A 20 -16.34 -25.58 -23.09
CA ARG A 20 -17.37 -25.74 -22.05
C ARG A 20 -18.36 -26.84 -22.42
N ASN A 21 -18.88 -27.56 -21.43
CA ASN A 21 -19.99 -28.48 -21.64
C ASN A 21 -21.31 -27.76 -21.35
N LEU A 22 -22.21 -27.73 -22.33
CA LEU A 22 -23.55 -27.18 -22.25
C LEU A 22 -24.57 -28.30 -21.99
N PRO A 23 -25.79 -27.99 -21.53
CA PRO A 23 -26.85 -28.98 -21.32
C PRO A 23 -27.09 -29.92 -22.51
N GLU A 24 -27.08 -29.38 -23.72
CA GLU A 24 -27.26 -30.11 -24.99
C GLU A 24 -26.17 -31.16 -25.27
N HIS A 25 -24.99 -31.04 -24.65
CA HIS A 25 -23.89 -31.97 -24.85
C HIS A 25 -24.03 -33.27 -24.07
N ASP A 26 -24.86 -33.30 -23.04
CA ASP A 26 -25.17 -34.50 -22.24
C ASP A 26 -26.48 -34.28 -21.47
N PRO A 27 -27.65 -34.42 -22.14
CA PRO A 27 -28.95 -34.12 -21.53
C PRO A 27 -29.26 -34.99 -20.31
N GLU A 28 -28.80 -36.24 -20.29
CA GLU A 28 -28.98 -37.15 -19.16
C GLU A 28 -28.20 -36.68 -17.93
N LYS A 29 -26.89 -36.38 -18.07
CA LYS A 29 -26.12 -35.81 -16.95
C LYS A 29 -26.66 -34.44 -16.54
N TRP A 30 -27.22 -33.67 -17.45
CA TRP A 30 -27.83 -32.38 -17.14
C TRP A 30 -29.07 -32.56 -16.25
N GLN A 31 -29.94 -33.52 -16.57
CA GLN A 31 -31.08 -33.87 -15.72
C GLN A 31 -30.60 -34.31 -14.33
N MET A 32 -29.58 -35.18 -14.25
CA MET A 32 -28.99 -35.56 -12.96
C MET A 32 -28.41 -34.37 -12.18
N PHE A 33 -27.86 -33.38 -12.87
CA PHE A 33 -27.34 -32.15 -12.25
C PHE A 33 -28.47 -31.31 -11.67
N ILE A 34 -29.58 -31.15 -12.40
CA ILE A 34 -30.79 -30.47 -11.91
C ILE A 34 -31.33 -31.18 -10.66
N ASP A 35 -31.50 -32.49 -10.73
CA ASP A 35 -32.08 -33.27 -9.62
C ASP A 35 -31.18 -33.22 -8.39
N TYR A 36 -29.86 -33.24 -8.59
CA TYR A 36 -28.88 -32.99 -7.52
C TYR A 36 -29.07 -31.61 -6.87
N CYS A 37 -29.14 -30.53 -7.66
CA CYS A 37 -29.32 -29.18 -7.12
C CYS A 37 -30.65 -29.01 -6.38
N LYS A 38 -31.74 -29.64 -6.85
CA LYS A 38 -33.03 -29.66 -6.14
C LYS A 38 -32.90 -30.36 -4.78
N GLN A 39 -32.22 -31.50 -4.74
CA GLN A 39 -32.02 -32.25 -3.50
C GLN A 39 -31.18 -31.45 -2.50
N ASP A 40 -30.12 -30.75 -2.95
CA ASP A 40 -29.31 -29.89 -2.08
C ASP A 40 -30.17 -28.81 -1.40
N VAL A 41 -31.05 -28.14 -2.15
CA VAL A 41 -31.98 -27.13 -1.56
C VAL A 41 -32.90 -27.75 -0.51
N VAL A 42 -33.48 -28.94 -0.78
CA VAL A 42 -34.33 -29.64 0.20
C VAL A 42 -33.56 -29.98 1.47
N VAL A 43 -32.31 -30.43 1.34
CA VAL A 43 -31.44 -30.75 2.49
C VAL A 43 -31.06 -29.50 3.27
N GLU A 44 -30.69 -28.41 2.59
CA GLU A 44 -30.36 -27.12 3.22
C GLU A 44 -31.55 -26.55 4.01
N MET A 45 -32.76 -26.61 3.44
CA MET A 45 -33.98 -26.20 4.14
C MET A 45 -34.24 -27.03 5.40
N ALA A 46 -34.08 -28.36 5.33
CA ALA A 46 -34.24 -29.24 6.49
C ALA A 46 -33.19 -28.96 7.59
N ILE A 47 -31.95 -28.67 7.20
CA ILE A 47 -30.89 -28.24 8.14
C ILE A 47 -31.26 -26.90 8.78
N ALA A 48 -31.70 -25.92 7.99
CA ALA A 48 -32.10 -24.60 8.49
C ALA A 48 -33.26 -24.69 9.48
N GLU A 49 -34.29 -25.50 9.19
CA GLU A 49 -35.40 -25.77 10.12
C GLU A 49 -34.88 -26.36 11.43
N ARG A 50 -33.99 -27.37 11.37
CA ARG A 50 -33.42 -28.01 12.55
C ARG A 50 -32.54 -27.06 13.38
N LEU A 51 -31.88 -26.09 12.75
CA LEU A 51 -31.04 -25.09 13.40
C LEU A 51 -31.82 -23.86 13.88
N SER A 52 -33.11 -23.71 13.52
CA SER A 52 -33.93 -22.55 13.90
C SER A 52 -34.03 -22.31 15.42
N VAL A 53 -33.84 -23.36 16.23
CA VAL A 53 -33.80 -23.29 17.69
C VAL A 53 -32.53 -22.63 18.24
N LEU A 54 -31.51 -22.43 17.40
CA LEU A 54 -30.24 -21.76 17.71
C LEU A 54 -30.09 -20.55 16.77
N PRO A 55 -30.81 -19.44 17.03
CA PRO A 55 -30.74 -18.27 16.17
C PRO A 55 -29.32 -17.70 16.14
N VAL A 56 -28.86 -17.38 14.93
CA VAL A 56 -27.60 -16.67 14.72
C VAL A 56 -27.80 -15.22 15.16
N ALA A 57 -26.89 -14.69 15.97
CA ALA A 57 -26.96 -13.31 16.44
C ALA A 57 -26.88 -12.32 15.26
N ASP A 58 -27.66 -11.24 15.29
CA ASP A 58 -27.77 -10.25 14.20
C ASP A 58 -26.40 -9.70 13.76
N ARG A 59 -25.49 -9.46 14.71
CA ARG A 59 -24.13 -9.00 14.41
C ARG A 59 -23.36 -9.93 13.45
N GLU A 60 -23.61 -11.24 13.48
CA GLU A 60 -22.91 -12.19 12.60
C GLU A 60 -23.43 -12.06 11.17
N TRP A 61 -24.72 -11.73 11.00
CA TRP A 61 -25.29 -11.37 9.70
C TRP A 61 -24.74 -10.05 9.18
N ASP A 62 -24.51 -9.07 10.06
CA ASP A 62 -23.84 -7.81 9.70
C ASP A 62 -22.43 -8.07 9.19
N PHE A 63 -21.66 -8.92 9.89
CA PHE A 63 -20.30 -9.29 9.46
C PHE A 63 -20.29 -10.07 8.15
N TYR A 64 -21.19 -11.03 7.99
CA TYR A 64 -21.35 -11.77 6.73
C TYR A 64 -21.68 -10.82 5.57
N THR A 65 -22.61 -9.90 5.78
CA THR A 65 -23.02 -8.91 4.77
C THR A 65 -21.86 -7.97 4.42
N ALA A 66 -21.09 -7.53 5.41
CA ALA A 66 -19.89 -6.72 5.19
C ALA A 66 -18.84 -7.47 4.38
N ASP A 67 -18.60 -8.75 4.68
CA ASP A 67 -17.72 -9.62 3.89
C ASP A 67 -18.16 -9.73 2.44
N GLN A 68 -19.47 -9.95 2.17
CA GLN A 68 -19.98 -10.00 0.79
C GLN A 68 -19.74 -8.66 0.08
N ARG A 69 -20.06 -7.53 0.72
CA ARG A 69 -19.84 -6.19 0.13
C ARG A 69 -18.37 -5.89 -0.16
N ILE A 70 -17.46 -6.27 0.74
CA ILE A 70 -16.01 -6.10 0.53
C ILE A 70 -15.54 -6.93 -0.67
N ASN A 71 -15.98 -8.19 -0.75
CA ASN A 71 -15.56 -9.09 -1.82
C ASN A 71 -16.17 -8.72 -3.17
N ASP A 72 -17.44 -8.31 -3.21
CA ASP A 72 -18.12 -7.83 -4.42
C ASP A 72 -17.48 -6.53 -4.92
N ARG A 73 -17.15 -5.59 -4.01
CA ARG A 73 -16.41 -4.37 -4.38
C ARG A 73 -15.02 -4.69 -4.92
N GLY A 74 -14.34 -5.68 -4.36
CA GLY A 74 -12.97 -6.04 -4.74
C GLY A 74 -11.93 -4.95 -4.42
N VAL A 75 -10.68 -5.20 -4.80
CA VAL A 75 -9.55 -4.27 -4.62
C VAL A 75 -8.85 -4.05 -5.96
N ALA A 76 -8.61 -2.79 -6.35
CA ALA A 76 -7.94 -2.47 -7.59
C ALA A 76 -6.46 -2.87 -7.57
N LEU A 77 -5.94 -3.25 -8.74
CA LEU A 77 -4.55 -3.60 -8.92
C LEU A 77 -3.84 -2.65 -9.89
N ASP A 78 -2.57 -2.38 -9.62
CA ASP A 78 -1.63 -1.78 -10.58
C ASP A 78 -1.20 -2.85 -11.59
N ALA A 79 -1.99 -3.02 -12.65
CA ALA A 79 -1.80 -4.09 -13.64
C ALA A 79 -0.41 -4.07 -14.29
N GLU A 80 0.13 -2.88 -14.57
CA GLU A 80 1.47 -2.71 -15.14
C GLU A 80 2.56 -3.21 -14.19
N LEU A 81 2.43 -2.92 -12.88
CA LEU A 81 3.35 -3.44 -11.88
C LEU A 81 3.27 -4.96 -11.80
N VAL A 82 2.06 -5.54 -11.81
CA VAL A 82 1.87 -7.00 -11.75
C VAL A 82 2.51 -7.67 -12.96
N GLU A 83 2.24 -7.19 -14.17
CA GLU A 83 2.80 -7.75 -15.40
C GLU A 83 4.32 -7.64 -15.42
N SER A 84 4.87 -6.47 -15.07
CA SER A 84 6.31 -6.25 -15.11
C SER A 84 7.05 -7.03 -14.01
N ALA A 85 6.43 -7.17 -12.83
CA ALA A 85 6.95 -8.04 -11.77
C ALA A 85 7.00 -9.51 -12.20
N LEU A 86 5.99 -10.00 -12.92
CA LEU A 86 5.99 -11.37 -13.47
C LEU A 86 7.08 -11.54 -14.53
N TYR A 87 7.24 -10.58 -15.43
CA TYR A 87 8.33 -10.57 -16.40
C TYR A 87 9.70 -10.66 -15.71
N CYS A 88 9.99 -9.76 -14.77
CA CYS A 88 11.28 -9.73 -14.08
C CYS A 88 11.52 -11.02 -13.31
N LYS A 89 10.48 -11.54 -12.64
CA LYS A 89 10.53 -12.83 -11.96
C LYS A 89 10.88 -13.96 -12.93
N ASP A 90 10.21 -14.06 -14.07
CA ASP A 90 10.40 -15.18 -15.00
C ASP A 90 11.80 -15.14 -15.62
N VAL A 91 12.28 -13.97 -16.06
CA VAL A 91 13.66 -13.78 -16.53
C VAL A 91 14.67 -14.22 -15.47
N LYS A 92 14.49 -13.79 -14.21
CA LYS A 92 15.39 -14.17 -13.12
C LYS A 92 15.34 -15.66 -12.81
N MET A 93 14.15 -16.27 -12.83
CA MET A 93 13.98 -17.69 -12.57
C MET A 93 14.64 -18.54 -13.64
N ASP A 94 14.53 -18.15 -14.92
CA ASP A 94 15.19 -18.83 -16.03
C ASP A 94 16.71 -18.80 -15.86
N MET A 95 17.30 -17.63 -15.56
CA MET A 95 18.74 -17.50 -15.27
C MET A 95 19.18 -18.40 -14.12
N LEU A 96 18.42 -18.43 -13.01
CA LEU A 96 18.74 -19.25 -11.85
C LEU A 96 18.60 -20.76 -12.15
N PHE A 97 17.62 -21.15 -12.97
CA PHE A 97 17.45 -22.54 -13.36
C PHE A 97 18.52 -23.02 -14.33
N ASP A 98 18.94 -22.17 -15.27
CA ASP A 98 20.03 -22.49 -16.17
C ASP A 98 21.36 -22.62 -15.41
N GLU A 99 21.61 -21.74 -14.45
CA GLU A 99 22.76 -21.87 -13.57
C GLU A 99 22.71 -23.18 -12.77
N LEU A 100 21.58 -23.49 -12.13
CA LEU A 100 21.38 -24.75 -11.41
C LEU A 100 21.62 -25.97 -12.31
N ARG A 101 21.10 -25.96 -13.54
CA ARG A 101 21.31 -27.04 -14.50
C ARG A 101 22.78 -27.17 -14.87
N SER A 102 23.46 -26.04 -15.12
CA SER A 102 24.88 -26.05 -15.51
C SER A 102 25.76 -26.59 -14.38
N THR A 103 25.48 -26.24 -13.12
CA THR A 103 26.26 -26.70 -11.96
C THR A 103 25.95 -28.14 -11.59
N THR A 104 24.69 -28.57 -11.67
CA THR A 104 24.28 -29.89 -11.17
C THR A 104 24.22 -30.98 -12.22
N GLY A 105 24.10 -30.62 -13.51
CA GLY A 105 23.85 -31.56 -14.61
C GLY A 105 22.46 -32.21 -14.58
N LEU A 106 21.54 -31.72 -13.74
CA LEU A 106 20.19 -32.30 -13.60
C LEU A 106 19.21 -31.72 -14.62
N ASP A 107 18.34 -32.56 -15.18
CA ASP A 107 17.28 -32.11 -16.10
C ASP A 107 16.29 -31.15 -15.42
N ASN A 108 15.88 -31.49 -14.20
CA ASN A 108 14.96 -30.70 -13.38
C ASN A 108 15.52 -30.50 -11.96
N PRO A 109 16.39 -29.51 -11.75
CA PRO A 109 16.97 -29.20 -10.44
C PRO A 109 15.93 -28.67 -9.43
N ASN A 110 14.70 -28.36 -9.87
CA ASN A 110 13.63 -27.99 -8.95
C ASN A 110 12.94 -29.22 -8.31
N SER A 111 13.06 -30.39 -8.94
CA SER A 111 12.52 -31.64 -8.41
C SER A 111 13.30 -32.09 -7.17
N ARG A 112 12.61 -32.22 -6.04
CA ARG A 112 13.18 -32.80 -4.82
C ARG A 112 13.80 -34.18 -5.08
N ALA A 113 13.18 -34.99 -5.94
CA ALA A 113 13.64 -36.34 -6.25
C ALA A 113 14.97 -36.36 -7.02
N GLN A 114 15.28 -35.31 -7.79
CA GLN A 114 16.55 -35.18 -8.51
C GLN A 114 17.61 -34.44 -7.68
N LEU A 115 17.23 -33.33 -7.04
CA LEU A 115 18.17 -32.46 -6.34
C LEU A 115 18.71 -33.09 -5.05
N LEU A 116 17.86 -33.76 -4.25
CA LEU A 116 18.28 -34.28 -2.95
C LEU A 116 19.39 -35.36 -3.06
N PRO A 117 19.31 -36.33 -3.98
CA PRO A 117 20.43 -37.26 -4.23
C PRO A 117 21.73 -36.55 -4.61
N TRP A 118 21.66 -35.56 -5.51
CA TRP A 118 22.85 -34.77 -5.90
C TRP A 118 23.47 -34.08 -4.68
N LEU A 119 22.65 -33.38 -3.87
CA LEU A 119 23.11 -32.70 -2.66
C LEU A 119 23.78 -33.67 -1.68
N LYS A 120 23.22 -34.88 -1.51
CA LYS A 120 23.79 -35.92 -0.62
C LYS A 120 25.19 -36.33 -1.04
N THR A 121 25.43 -36.50 -2.34
CA THR A 121 26.77 -36.84 -2.86
C THR A 121 27.80 -35.71 -2.68
N HIS A 122 27.33 -34.46 -2.50
CA HIS A 122 28.16 -33.28 -2.30
C HIS A 122 28.26 -32.83 -0.84
N GLY A 123 27.88 -33.69 0.12
CA GLY A 123 28.07 -33.45 1.56
C GLY A 123 26.87 -32.87 2.31
N TYR A 124 25.68 -32.84 1.72
CA TYR A 124 24.46 -32.37 2.38
C TYR A 124 23.93 -33.37 3.42
N SER A 125 23.81 -32.96 4.69
CA SER A 125 23.53 -33.90 5.79
C SER A 125 22.02 -34.06 6.10
N ALA A 126 21.19 -33.06 5.87
CA ALA A 126 19.75 -33.10 6.16
C ALA A 126 18.94 -34.04 5.24
N SER A 127 17.82 -34.57 5.73
CA SER A 127 16.90 -35.44 4.97
C SER A 127 15.82 -34.66 4.18
N GLY A 128 15.58 -33.41 4.59
CA GLY A 128 14.63 -32.50 3.96
C GLY A 128 15.29 -31.50 3.02
N LEU A 129 14.46 -30.73 2.31
CA LEU A 129 14.86 -29.54 1.55
C LEU A 129 14.00 -28.35 1.96
N THR A 130 13.58 -28.31 3.23
CA THR A 130 12.84 -27.15 3.72
C THR A 130 13.77 -25.94 3.80
N LYS A 131 13.21 -24.72 3.82
CA LYS A 131 13.99 -23.50 3.98
C LYS A 131 14.90 -23.57 5.22
N ALA A 132 14.41 -24.14 6.31
CA ALA A 132 15.17 -24.30 7.55
C ALA A 132 16.35 -25.28 7.38
N ASP A 133 16.12 -26.41 6.70
CA ASP A 133 17.19 -27.38 6.43
C ASP A 133 18.29 -26.75 5.57
N VAL A 134 17.91 -26.09 4.48
CA VAL A 134 18.85 -25.44 3.55
C VAL A 134 19.64 -24.33 4.26
N GLN A 135 19.00 -23.49 5.06
CA GLN A 135 19.68 -22.43 5.81
C GLN A 135 20.63 -22.96 6.88
N LYS A 136 20.32 -24.10 7.51
CA LYS A 136 21.23 -24.73 8.48
C LYS A 136 22.50 -25.23 7.79
N GLU A 137 22.34 -25.90 6.65
CA GLU A 137 23.43 -26.51 5.89
C GLU A 137 24.32 -25.45 5.22
N LEU A 138 23.75 -24.32 4.80
CA LEU A 138 24.50 -23.18 4.26
C LEU A 138 25.56 -22.61 5.21
N LYS A 139 25.44 -22.83 6.53
CA LYS A 139 26.42 -22.36 7.51
C LYS A 139 27.76 -23.09 7.39
N THR A 140 27.75 -24.33 6.92
CA THR A 140 28.94 -25.19 6.82
C THR A 140 29.27 -25.59 5.39
N ALA A 141 28.35 -25.38 4.45
CA ALA A 141 28.56 -25.67 3.04
C ALA A 141 29.66 -24.78 2.43
N SER A 142 30.41 -25.34 1.48
CA SER A 142 31.42 -24.64 0.69
C SER A 142 31.36 -25.09 -0.77
N GLY A 143 32.06 -24.38 -1.66
CA GLY A 143 32.14 -24.70 -3.08
C GLY A 143 30.76 -24.80 -3.77
N GLU A 144 30.62 -25.80 -4.64
CA GLU A 144 29.42 -26.03 -5.43
C GLU A 144 28.19 -26.33 -4.57
N LEU A 145 28.34 -27.05 -3.45
CA LEU A 145 27.24 -27.31 -2.53
C LEU A 145 26.64 -26.00 -2.03
N LYS A 146 27.49 -25.06 -1.59
CA LYS A 146 27.02 -23.75 -1.10
C LYS A 146 26.25 -23.01 -2.20
N ARG A 147 26.80 -22.95 -3.41
CA ARG A 147 26.18 -22.24 -4.53
C ARG A 147 24.82 -22.84 -4.89
N VAL A 148 24.71 -24.16 -4.99
CA VAL A 148 23.44 -24.83 -5.30
C VAL A 148 22.39 -24.62 -4.20
N LEU A 149 22.79 -24.60 -2.92
CA LEU A 149 21.89 -24.29 -1.82
C LEU A 149 21.40 -22.83 -1.85
N GLU A 150 22.26 -21.87 -2.21
CA GLU A 150 21.88 -20.46 -2.41
C GLU A 150 20.87 -20.32 -3.56
N LEU A 151 21.16 -20.93 -4.71
CA LEU A 151 20.26 -20.95 -5.86
C LEU A 151 18.92 -21.62 -5.51
N LYS A 152 18.94 -22.68 -4.70
CA LYS A 152 17.72 -23.35 -4.25
C LYS A 152 16.86 -22.44 -3.37
N LEU A 153 17.45 -21.62 -2.50
CA LEU A 153 16.69 -20.65 -1.72
C LEU A 153 16.03 -19.60 -2.59
N GLN A 154 16.73 -19.12 -3.61
CA GLN A 154 16.20 -18.10 -4.53
C GLN A 154 15.05 -18.65 -5.37
N THR A 155 15.19 -19.86 -5.93
CA THR A 155 14.15 -20.49 -6.77
C THR A 155 12.92 -20.97 -5.97
N ALA A 156 13.02 -21.11 -4.65
CA ALA A 156 11.93 -21.57 -3.79
C ALA A 156 11.02 -20.44 -3.25
N MET A 157 11.17 -19.20 -3.74
CA MET A 157 10.45 -18.03 -3.25
C MET A 157 8.95 -18.07 -3.57
N SER A 158 8.14 -18.44 -2.56
CA SER A 158 6.67 -18.52 -2.69
C SER A 158 5.97 -17.16 -2.74
N SER A 159 6.63 -16.07 -2.33
CA SER A 159 6.06 -14.72 -2.32
C SER A 159 5.70 -14.21 -3.71
N LEU A 160 6.40 -14.68 -4.75
CA LEU A 160 6.20 -14.23 -6.13
C LEU A 160 4.98 -14.87 -6.79
N LYS A 161 4.51 -16.03 -6.28
CA LYS A 161 3.24 -16.65 -6.69
C LYS A 161 2.02 -15.76 -6.44
N LYS A 162 2.16 -14.72 -5.62
CA LYS A 162 1.10 -13.75 -5.38
C LYS A 162 0.82 -12.90 -6.62
N TYR A 163 1.84 -12.55 -7.40
CA TYR A 163 1.64 -11.86 -8.68
C TYR A 163 0.90 -12.75 -9.68
N GLU A 164 1.23 -14.05 -9.75
CA GLU A 164 0.50 -15.00 -10.60
C GLU A 164 -0.96 -15.16 -10.15
N ALA A 165 -1.21 -15.12 -8.84
CA ALA A 165 -2.56 -15.16 -8.30
C ALA A 165 -3.32 -13.86 -8.57
N MET A 166 -2.65 -12.70 -8.52
CA MET A 166 -3.21 -11.39 -8.88
C MET A 166 -3.61 -11.36 -10.35
N GLU A 167 -2.69 -11.70 -11.26
CA GLU A 167 -2.93 -11.74 -12.71
C GLU A 167 -4.11 -12.65 -13.04
N ARG A 168 -4.13 -13.87 -12.50
CA ARG A 168 -5.21 -14.84 -12.76
C ARG A 168 -6.57 -14.39 -12.23
N ALA A 169 -6.58 -13.64 -11.12
CA ALA A 169 -7.80 -13.24 -10.43
C ALA A 169 -8.31 -11.86 -10.85
N MET A 170 -7.50 -11.10 -11.60
CA MET A 170 -7.87 -9.75 -12.03
C MET A 170 -9.05 -9.83 -12.98
N CYS A 171 -10.13 -9.15 -12.62
CA CYS A 171 -11.33 -9.02 -13.43
C CYS A 171 -11.18 -7.87 -14.44
N SER A 172 -12.13 -7.79 -15.38
CA SER A 172 -12.11 -6.80 -16.47
C SER A 172 -12.19 -5.35 -16.01
N ASP A 173 -12.61 -5.11 -14.77
CA ASP A 173 -12.61 -3.81 -14.10
C ASP A 173 -11.26 -3.46 -13.45
N GLY A 174 -10.24 -4.32 -13.61
CA GLY A 174 -8.91 -4.15 -13.03
C GLY A 174 -8.85 -4.46 -11.53
N ARG A 175 -9.85 -5.15 -10.98
CA ARG A 175 -9.94 -5.46 -9.56
C ARG A 175 -9.85 -6.96 -9.30
N VAL A 176 -9.48 -7.32 -8.08
CA VAL A 176 -9.54 -8.68 -7.56
C VAL A 176 -10.61 -8.80 -6.49
N HIS A 177 -11.44 -9.83 -6.61
CA HIS A 177 -12.60 -10.10 -5.77
C HIS A 177 -12.39 -11.36 -4.92
N GLY A 178 -13.20 -11.53 -3.87
CA GLY A 178 -13.17 -12.76 -3.07
C GLY A 178 -11.86 -12.97 -2.29
N LEU A 179 -11.19 -11.89 -1.89
CA LEU A 179 -9.91 -11.95 -1.17
C LEU A 179 -10.04 -12.37 0.30
N LEU A 180 -11.22 -12.19 0.87
CA LEU A 180 -11.52 -12.48 2.27
C LEU A 180 -12.70 -13.45 2.36
N GLN A 181 -12.73 -14.22 3.44
CA GLN A 181 -13.86 -15.08 3.75
C GLN A 181 -14.17 -14.98 5.25
N PHE A 182 -15.36 -14.47 5.56
CA PHE A 182 -15.95 -14.52 6.89
C PHE A 182 -16.08 -15.97 7.38
N TYR A 183 -15.73 -16.22 8.65
CA TYR A 183 -15.70 -17.56 9.23
C TYR A 183 -14.86 -18.60 8.46
N GLY A 184 -13.92 -18.15 7.61
CA GLY A 184 -13.06 -19.04 6.84
C GLY A 184 -12.11 -19.90 7.69
N ALA A 185 -11.93 -19.57 8.97
CA ALA A 185 -11.28 -20.42 9.97
C ALA A 185 -12.31 -20.97 10.96
N SER A 186 -12.97 -22.08 10.59
CA SER A 186 -14.14 -22.65 11.28
C SER A 186 -13.97 -22.89 12.79
N ARG A 187 -12.76 -23.19 13.26
CA ARG A 187 -12.49 -23.41 14.70
C ARG A 187 -12.38 -22.15 15.55
N THR A 188 -12.06 -20.99 14.94
CA THR A 188 -11.80 -19.75 15.68
C THR A 188 -12.71 -18.59 15.26
N GLY A 189 -13.53 -18.78 14.22
CA GLY A 189 -14.37 -17.73 13.65
C GLY A 189 -13.61 -16.61 12.92
N ARG A 190 -12.28 -16.71 12.81
CA ARG A 190 -11.46 -15.67 12.16
C ARG A 190 -11.72 -15.61 10.66
N TRP A 191 -11.61 -14.41 10.12
CA TRP A 191 -11.57 -14.15 8.69
C TRP A 191 -10.33 -14.80 8.07
N ALA A 192 -10.49 -15.41 6.91
CA ALA A 192 -9.38 -16.05 6.20
C ALA A 192 -9.14 -15.37 4.84
N GLY A 193 -7.88 -15.22 4.46
CA GLY A 193 -7.54 -14.82 3.09
C GLY A 193 -7.83 -15.94 2.08
N ARG A 194 -8.29 -15.54 0.88
CA ARG A 194 -8.55 -16.39 -0.29
C ARG A 194 -7.96 -15.75 -1.53
N VAL A 195 -7.79 -16.53 -2.60
CA VAL A 195 -7.22 -16.10 -3.89
C VAL A 195 -5.80 -15.53 -3.77
N VAL A 196 -5.67 -14.26 -3.41
CA VAL A 196 -4.42 -13.64 -2.95
C VAL A 196 -4.52 -13.47 -1.44
N GLN A 197 -3.77 -14.27 -0.68
CA GLN A 197 -3.86 -14.23 0.79
C GLN A 197 -3.26 -12.94 1.36
N VAL A 198 -4.07 -11.88 1.44
CA VAL A 198 -3.65 -10.51 1.82
C VAL A 198 -3.11 -10.41 3.26
N GLN A 199 -3.55 -11.30 4.15
CA GLN A 199 -3.04 -11.41 5.52
C GLN A 199 -1.56 -11.83 5.58
N ASN A 200 -1.07 -12.51 4.54
CA ASN A 200 0.30 -13.05 4.46
C ASN A 200 1.23 -12.23 3.56
N LEU A 201 0.89 -10.98 3.23
CA LEU A 201 1.76 -10.10 2.44
C LEU A 201 3.02 -9.70 3.23
N ALA A 202 4.15 -9.56 2.53
CA ALA A 202 5.44 -9.22 3.15
C ALA A 202 5.46 -7.74 3.55
N ARG A 203 5.99 -7.44 4.75
CA ARG A 203 6.15 -6.07 5.26
C ARG A 203 7.24 -5.35 4.48
N ASN A 204 7.04 -4.06 4.26
CA ASN A 204 7.96 -3.21 3.53
C ASN A 204 8.97 -2.65 4.52
N TYR A 205 10.23 -2.59 4.11
CA TYR A 205 11.32 -1.88 4.80
C TYR A 205 12.22 -1.11 3.83
N LEU A 206 12.04 -1.28 2.51
CA LEU A 206 12.55 -0.34 1.52
C LEU A 206 12.04 1.06 1.83
N LYS A 207 12.97 2.02 1.86
CA LYS A 207 12.66 3.44 2.06
C LYS A 207 12.07 4.04 0.78
N ASP A 208 12.67 3.72 -0.37
CA ASP A 208 12.34 4.32 -1.66
C ASP A 208 11.48 3.37 -2.51
N LEU A 209 10.26 3.09 -2.02
CA LEU A 209 9.33 2.14 -2.65
C LEU A 209 8.86 2.58 -4.04
N ASP A 210 8.73 3.89 -4.27
CA ASP A 210 8.25 4.40 -5.55
C ASP A 210 9.30 4.26 -6.65
N ASP A 211 10.57 4.53 -6.35
CA ASP A 211 11.69 4.28 -7.28
C ASP A 211 11.80 2.79 -7.60
N ALA A 212 11.76 1.93 -6.58
CA ALA A 212 11.79 0.48 -6.76
C ALA A 212 10.64 0.01 -7.67
N ARG A 213 9.45 0.58 -7.51
CA ARG A 213 8.29 0.30 -8.36
C ARG A 213 8.53 0.75 -9.80
N ASN A 214 9.11 1.94 -9.99
CA ASN A 214 9.37 2.49 -11.31
C ASN A 214 10.42 1.67 -12.08
N TYR A 215 11.51 1.24 -11.44
CA TYR A 215 12.48 0.34 -12.07
C TYR A 215 11.87 -0.99 -12.46
N VAL A 216 11.04 -1.58 -11.59
CA VAL A 216 10.33 -2.83 -11.90
C VAL A 216 9.34 -2.65 -13.05
N LYS A 217 8.58 -1.55 -13.09
CA LYS A 217 7.68 -1.22 -14.21
C LYS A 217 8.43 -1.01 -15.52
N ALA A 218 9.61 -0.39 -15.46
CA ALA A 218 10.52 -0.25 -16.59
C ALA A 218 11.19 -1.57 -17.00
N ARG A 219 10.97 -2.66 -16.24
CA ARG A 219 11.60 -3.98 -16.42
C ARG A 219 13.14 -3.92 -16.35
N ASP A 220 13.67 -2.93 -15.64
CA ASP A 220 15.10 -2.72 -15.46
C ASP A 220 15.63 -3.60 -14.32
N ILE A 221 15.84 -4.88 -14.63
CA ILE A 221 16.32 -5.89 -13.67
C ILE A 221 17.70 -5.51 -13.14
N ASP A 222 18.57 -4.99 -14.01
CA ASP A 222 19.95 -4.65 -13.64
C ASP A 222 19.98 -3.50 -12.63
N ALA A 223 19.20 -2.44 -12.86
CA ALA A 223 19.08 -1.35 -11.88
C ALA A 223 18.57 -1.88 -10.53
N VAL A 224 17.60 -2.78 -10.52
CA VAL A 224 17.07 -3.34 -9.27
C VAL A 224 18.12 -4.18 -8.53
N GLU A 225 18.91 -5.00 -9.23
CA GLU A 225 19.96 -5.82 -8.63
C GLU A 225 21.19 -5.00 -8.20
N ILE A 226 21.39 -3.80 -8.76
CA ILE A 226 22.47 -2.88 -8.38
C ILE A 226 22.07 -2.02 -7.17
N LEU A 227 20.85 -1.49 -7.17
CA LEU A 227 20.38 -0.51 -6.19
C LEU A 227 19.78 -1.13 -4.92
N TYR A 228 19.35 -2.38 -4.98
CA TYR A 228 18.68 -3.08 -3.87
C TYR A 228 19.32 -4.44 -3.58
N ASP A 229 18.99 -5.01 -2.42
CA ASP A 229 19.59 -6.27 -1.93
C ASP A 229 19.45 -7.44 -2.92
N SER A 230 18.30 -7.54 -3.59
CA SER A 230 18.07 -8.47 -4.72
C SER A 230 16.73 -8.16 -5.39
N LEU A 231 16.61 -8.49 -6.68
CA LEU A 231 15.32 -8.43 -7.38
C LEU A 231 14.22 -9.21 -6.64
N ASN A 232 14.56 -10.41 -6.19
CA ASN A 232 13.63 -11.30 -5.50
C ASN A 232 13.03 -10.68 -4.23
N ASP A 233 13.85 -10.05 -3.41
CA ASP A 233 13.39 -9.40 -2.19
C ASP A 233 12.65 -8.09 -2.48
N THR A 234 13.12 -7.29 -3.46
CA THR A 234 12.42 -6.10 -3.93
C THR A 234 11.01 -6.43 -4.42
N LEU A 235 10.86 -7.41 -5.31
CA LEU A 235 9.56 -7.85 -5.79
C LEU A 235 8.65 -8.33 -4.65
N LYS A 236 9.21 -9.03 -3.65
CA LYS A 236 8.47 -9.49 -2.46
C LYS A 236 7.94 -8.31 -1.62
N GLN A 237 8.71 -7.23 -1.48
CA GLN A 237 8.27 -6.03 -0.76
C GLN A 237 7.26 -5.21 -1.57
N LEU A 238 7.39 -5.18 -2.89
CA LEU A 238 6.46 -4.46 -3.76
C LEU A 238 5.07 -5.09 -3.86
N VAL A 239 4.89 -6.36 -3.43
CA VAL A 239 3.60 -7.07 -3.55
C VAL A 239 2.43 -6.29 -2.93
N ARG A 240 2.65 -5.60 -1.79
CA ARG A 240 1.60 -4.79 -1.16
C ARG A 240 1.23 -3.58 -2.00
N THR A 241 2.19 -2.99 -2.69
CA THR A 241 2.01 -1.77 -3.49
C THR A 241 1.28 -2.04 -4.81
N ALA A 242 1.12 -3.31 -5.18
CA ALA A 242 0.29 -3.70 -6.32
C ALA A 242 -1.20 -3.49 -6.06
N PHE A 243 -1.65 -3.41 -4.80
CA PHE A 243 -3.01 -3.03 -4.46
C PHE A 243 -3.10 -1.51 -4.34
N VAL A 244 -4.01 -0.89 -5.10
CA VAL A 244 -4.08 0.57 -5.24
C VAL A 244 -5.49 1.09 -4.93
N ALA A 245 -5.58 2.35 -4.53
CA ALA A 245 -6.86 3.02 -4.41
C ALA A 245 -7.39 3.40 -5.81
N GLU A 246 -8.71 3.49 -5.92
CA GLU A 246 -9.34 3.97 -7.15
C GLU A 246 -9.01 5.45 -7.33
N GLY A 247 -8.40 5.80 -8.48
CA GLY A 247 -7.90 7.14 -8.77
C GLY A 247 -6.36 7.29 -8.69
N ASP A 248 -5.62 6.33 -8.14
CA ASP A 248 -4.15 6.43 -8.02
C ASP A 248 -3.40 6.52 -9.36
N LYS A 249 -4.09 6.39 -10.50
CA LYS A 249 -3.53 6.71 -11.82
C LYS A 249 -3.37 8.22 -12.06
N GLU A 250 -4.08 9.08 -11.31
CA GLU A 250 -4.13 10.54 -11.50
C GLU A 250 -3.80 11.35 -10.23
N TYR A 251 -3.76 10.69 -9.05
CA TYR A 251 -3.52 11.31 -7.75
C TYR A 251 -2.10 11.16 -7.20
N ARG A 252 -1.19 10.45 -7.89
CA ARG A 252 0.20 10.22 -7.42
C ARG A 252 1.11 11.47 -7.45
N HIS A 253 0.63 12.62 -7.94
CA HIS A 253 1.42 13.86 -8.02
C HIS A 253 0.86 15.06 -7.25
N ALA A 254 -0.30 14.95 -6.60
CA ALA A 254 -0.79 16.01 -5.71
C ALA A 254 -1.78 15.41 -4.70
N SER A 255 -1.57 15.70 -3.41
CA SER A 255 -2.47 15.28 -2.33
C SER A 255 -3.92 15.55 -2.72
N PRO A 256 -4.82 14.55 -2.72
CA PRO A 256 -6.23 14.73 -3.06
C PRO A 256 -6.90 15.84 -2.25
N LEU A 257 -6.46 16.03 -1.00
CA LEU A 257 -6.88 17.16 -0.15
C LEU A 257 -6.55 18.51 -0.78
N LEU A 258 -5.34 18.67 -1.30
CA LEU A 258 -4.90 19.93 -1.89
C LEU A 258 -5.68 20.28 -3.15
N LYS A 259 -6.02 19.29 -3.98
CA LYS A 259 -6.85 19.50 -5.16
C LYS A 259 -8.27 19.92 -4.77
N VAL A 260 -8.84 19.30 -3.73
CA VAL A 260 -10.17 19.67 -3.22
C VAL A 260 -10.16 21.08 -2.63
N LEU A 261 -9.11 21.46 -1.87
CA LEU A 261 -8.99 22.79 -1.28
C LEU A 261 -8.81 23.88 -2.34
N ASN A 262 -7.88 23.69 -3.29
CA ASN A 262 -7.67 24.65 -4.39
C ASN A 262 -8.90 24.76 -5.30
N ALA A 263 -9.71 23.70 -5.43
CA ALA A 263 -10.96 23.71 -6.20
C ALA A 263 -12.14 24.33 -5.42
N ALA A 264 -12.13 24.26 -4.08
CA ALA A 264 -13.17 24.83 -3.22
C ALA A 264 -12.99 26.34 -2.99
N GLU A 265 -11.76 26.87 -3.05
CA GLU A 265 -11.46 28.29 -2.85
C GLU A 265 -11.34 29.11 -4.15
N ASP A 266 -12.24 28.89 -5.13
CA ASP A 266 -12.33 29.71 -6.36
C ASP A 266 -10.98 29.99 -7.06
N GLY A 267 -10.09 28.98 -7.11
CA GLY A 267 -8.80 29.09 -7.78
C GLY A 267 -7.72 29.87 -7.02
N ARG A 268 -7.89 30.12 -5.71
CA ARG A 268 -6.81 30.61 -4.86
C ARG A 268 -5.80 29.50 -4.59
N VAL A 269 -4.52 29.85 -4.72
CA VAL A 269 -3.42 28.94 -4.41
C VAL A 269 -3.19 28.95 -2.90
N VAL A 270 -3.34 27.80 -2.26
CA VAL A 270 -3.00 27.63 -0.84
C VAL A 270 -1.52 28.01 -0.62
N PRO A 271 -1.18 28.92 0.32
CA PRO A 271 0.19 29.34 0.59
C PRO A 271 1.11 28.16 0.94
N SER A 272 2.39 28.21 0.54
CA SER A 272 3.35 27.10 0.71
C SER A 272 3.44 26.59 2.15
N ALA A 273 3.41 27.49 3.14
CA ALA A 273 3.48 27.10 4.54
C ALA A 273 2.26 26.28 5.00
N VAL A 274 1.08 26.59 4.44
CA VAL A 274 -0.16 25.85 4.71
C VAL A 274 -0.13 24.51 3.97
N ASN A 275 0.42 24.47 2.74
CA ASN A 275 0.64 23.24 2.01
C ASN A 275 1.58 22.27 2.77
N ASP A 276 2.71 22.76 3.26
CA ASP A 276 3.68 21.97 4.01
C ASP A 276 3.07 21.44 5.32
N TRP A 277 2.32 22.28 6.03
CA TRP A 277 1.62 21.86 7.24
C TRP A 277 0.53 20.82 6.95
N ILE A 278 -0.29 20.99 5.90
CA ILE A 278 -1.35 20.03 5.55
C ILE A 278 -0.76 18.66 5.20
N LEU A 279 0.39 18.60 4.52
CA LEU A 279 1.01 17.32 4.15
C LEU A 279 1.30 16.45 5.38
N ASP A 280 1.73 17.06 6.47
CA ASP A 280 2.06 16.38 7.73
C ASP A 280 0.84 16.21 8.67
N ASN A 281 -0.23 16.99 8.48
CA ASN A 281 -1.39 17.06 9.39
C ASN A 281 -2.73 16.75 8.69
N GLN A 282 -2.72 15.96 7.61
CA GLN A 282 -3.90 15.69 6.76
C GLN A 282 -5.12 15.20 7.54
N ARG A 283 -4.91 14.33 8.53
CA ARG A 283 -5.99 13.76 9.34
C ARG A 283 -6.64 14.82 10.23
N ASP A 284 -5.83 15.61 10.90
CA ASP A 284 -6.30 16.63 11.85
C ASP A 284 -7.08 17.71 11.11
N PHE A 285 -6.63 18.08 9.91
CA PHE A 285 -7.35 18.98 9.02
C PHE A 285 -8.73 18.44 8.60
N VAL A 286 -8.79 17.18 8.14
CA VAL A 286 -10.08 16.56 7.73
C VAL A 286 -11.05 16.45 8.90
N VAL A 287 -10.56 16.11 10.09
CA VAL A 287 -11.38 16.03 11.30
C VAL A 287 -11.88 17.43 11.67
N ALA A 288 -11.01 18.43 11.68
CA ALA A 288 -11.38 19.83 11.96
C ALA A 288 -12.48 20.32 11.00
N TRP A 289 -12.33 20.05 9.70
CA TRP A 289 -13.33 20.40 8.68
C TRP A 289 -14.65 19.63 8.84
N TYR A 290 -14.59 18.32 9.05
CA TYR A 290 -15.77 17.46 9.15
C TYR A 290 -16.60 17.78 10.39
N ASP A 291 -15.94 18.05 11.51
CA ASP A 291 -16.58 18.37 12.79
C ASP A 291 -16.96 19.87 12.90
N GLY A 292 -16.63 20.68 11.89
CA GLY A 292 -17.02 22.09 11.81
C GLY A 292 -16.31 23.00 12.82
N TYR A 293 -15.03 22.73 13.12
CA TYR A 293 -14.24 23.58 13.99
C TYR A 293 -13.98 24.95 13.32
N GLU A 294 -14.46 26.02 13.95
CA GLU A 294 -14.05 27.39 13.61
C GLU A 294 -12.71 27.69 14.30
N ILE A 295 -11.69 28.04 13.52
CA ILE A 295 -10.42 28.53 14.05
C ILE A 295 -10.56 30.05 14.17
N GLU A 296 -10.72 30.56 15.38
CA GLU A 296 -10.56 31.98 15.64
C GLU A 296 -9.09 32.34 15.43
N GLN A 297 -8.80 33.09 14.36
CA GLN A 297 -7.46 33.60 14.14
C GLN A 297 -7.18 34.67 15.20
N GLU A 298 -6.20 34.41 16.09
CA GLU A 298 -5.83 35.39 17.12
C GLU A 298 -5.43 36.73 16.46
N GLN A 299 -6.00 37.83 16.97
CA GLN A 299 -5.68 39.18 16.51
C GLN A 299 -4.17 39.43 16.69
N LEU A 300 -3.51 39.80 15.59
CA LEU A 300 -2.09 40.16 15.60
C LEU A 300 -1.89 41.67 15.78
N PHE A 301 -0.75 42.02 16.37
CA PHE A 301 -0.36 43.39 16.69
C PHE A 301 1.06 43.69 16.21
N THR A 302 1.31 44.93 15.81
CA THR A 302 2.65 45.50 15.69
C THR A 302 2.93 46.42 16.86
N VAL A 303 4.14 46.39 17.41
CA VAL A 303 4.53 47.23 18.55
C VAL A 303 5.68 48.15 18.13
N ARG A 304 5.44 49.47 18.15
CA ARG A 304 6.47 50.49 17.97
C ARG A 304 6.79 51.12 19.31
N ILE A 305 8.02 50.94 19.79
CA ILE A 305 8.48 51.54 21.04
C ILE A 305 8.96 52.97 20.72
N PRO A 306 8.37 54.03 21.33
CA PRO A 306 8.81 55.40 21.07
C PRO A 306 10.17 55.67 21.74
N ASP A 307 11.12 56.20 20.97
CA ASP A 307 12.38 56.71 21.48
C ASP A 307 12.47 58.23 21.19
N PRO A 308 12.34 59.10 22.21
CA PRO A 308 12.40 60.54 22.04
C PRO A 308 13.82 61.07 21.76
N ASN A 309 14.85 60.25 21.98
CA ASN A 309 16.25 60.64 21.80
C ASN A 309 16.81 60.30 20.42
N ARG A 310 16.10 59.47 19.64
CA ARG A 310 16.51 59.02 18.30
C ARG A 310 15.34 59.03 17.31
N PRO A 311 14.93 60.21 16.81
CA PRO A 311 13.81 60.34 15.89
C PRO A 311 14.07 59.71 14.50
N ASP A 312 15.34 59.48 14.18
CA ASP A 312 15.88 58.88 12.96
C ASP A 312 15.86 57.33 12.97
N THR A 313 15.41 56.72 14.07
CA THR A 313 15.31 55.27 14.19
C THR A 313 13.90 54.82 14.60
N VAL A 314 13.51 53.62 14.16
CA VAL A 314 12.31 52.94 14.65
C VAL A 314 12.72 51.76 15.50
N THR A 315 12.28 51.74 16.75
CA THR A 315 12.39 50.58 17.63
C THR A 315 11.07 49.83 17.62
N TYR A 316 11.11 48.51 17.40
CA TYR A 316 9.91 47.67 17.31
C TYR A 316 10.15 46.27 17.86
N LEU A 317 9.08 45.53 18.12
CA LEU A 317 9.16 44.12 18.50
C LEU A 317 9.06 43.22 17.27
N TYR A 318 9.85 42.15 17.26
CA TYR A 318 9.78 41.10 16.24
C TYR A 318 10.04 39.73 16.86
N LYS A 319 9.61 38.67 16.17
CA LYS A 319 9.76 37.28 16.58
C LYS A 319 10.73 36.56 15.67
N GLU A 320 11.66 35.85 16.29
CA GLU A 320 12.61 34.97 15.62
C GLU A 320 12.76 33.68 16.42
N ASN A 321 12.68 32.52 15.76
CA ASN A 321 12.82 31.21 16.40
C ASN A 321 11.93 31.01 17.64
N GLY A 322 10.71 31.56 17.62
CA GLY A 322 9.74 31.40 18.71
C GLY A 322 9.92 32.35 19.89
N LYS A 323 10.84 33.33 19.83
CA LYS A 323 11.06 34.32 20.90
C LYS A 323 10.91 35.74 20.38
N VAL A 324 10.44 36.65 21.23
CA VAL A 324 10.26 38.07 20.90
C VAL A 324 11.52 38.85 21.28
N PHE A 325 11.94 39.75 20.40
CA PHE A 325 13.12 40.60 20.55
C PHE A 325 12.80 42.06 20.20
N ILE A 326 13.64 42.98 20.69
CA ILE A 326 13.61 44.38 20.29
C ILE A 326 14.55 44.55 19.09
N GLY A 327 13.98 44.96 17.95
CA GLY A 327 14.73 45.35 16.75
C GLY A 327 14.76 46.86 16.59
N SER A 328 15.68 47.33 15.76
CA SER A 328 15.71 48.72 15.31
C SER A 328 16.01 48.81 13.82
N ASP A 329 15.41 49.80 13.15
CA ASP A 329 15.65 50.14 11.75
C ASP A 329 15.91 51.65 11.61
N ILE A 330 16.67 52.04 10.59
CA ILE A 330 17.15 53.43 10.37
C ILE A 330 16.40 54.04 9.19
N PHE A 331 15.93 55.28 9.32
CA PHE A 331 15.37 56.02 8.20
C PHE A 331 16.50 56.55 7.30
N LEU A 332 16.60 56.05 6.07
CA LEU A 332 17.34 56.73 5.00
C LEU A 332 16.37 57.65 4.24
N ASP A 333 16.76 58.90 4.04
CA ASP A 333 16.13 59.91 3.17
C ASP A 333 14.78 60.51 3.61
N GLU A 334 14.56 60.74 4.91
CA GLU A 334 13.41 61.51 5.47
C GLU A 334 11.98 61.03 5.11
N VAL A 335 11.85 59.88 4.43
CA VAL A 335 10.56 59.24 4.13
C VAL A 335 10.37 58.04 5.07
N PRO A 336 9.27 57.95 5.84
CA PRO A 336 9.03 56.81 6.72
C PRO A 336 8.92 55.49 5.93
N ASN A 337 9.97 54.68 5.93
CA ASN A 337 9.95 53.35 5.34
C ASN A 337 9.29 52.36 6.32
N TYR A 338 7.96 52.26 6.30
CA TYR A 338 7.20 51.34 7.15
C TYR A 338 7.28 49.86 6.70
N LYS A 339 8.35 49.45 5.99
CA LYS A 339 8.53 48.06 5.54
C LYS A 339 8.48 47.07 6.70
N TRP A 340 9.04 47.42 7.84
CA TRP A 340 9.01 46.56 9.03
C TRP A 340 7.57 46.19 9.46
N LYS A 341 6.59 47.09 9.34
CA LYS A 341 5.19 46.78 9.68
C LYS A 341 4.54 45.72 8.77
N LYS A 342 5.08 45.56 7.57
CA LYS A 342 4.63 44.55 6.59
C LYS A 342 5.37 43.23 6.73
N ASP A 343 6.41 43.17 7.56
CA ASP A 343 7.17 41.95 7.80
C ASP A 343 6.39 41.05 8.77
N PRO A 344 6.05 39.81 8.39
CA PRO A 344 5.33 38.87 9.24
C PRO A 344 6.01 38.58 10.58
N SER A 345 7.34 38.71 10.65
CA SER A 345 8.08 38.55 11.91
C SER A 345 7.71 39.61 12.96
N THR A 346 7.10 40.73 12.56
CA THR A 346 6.68 41.81 13.47
C THR A 346 5.22 41.72 13.91
N HIS A 347 4.48 40.71 13.43
CA HIS A 347 3.08 40.47 13.78
C HIS A 347 3.00 39.48 14.93
N LEU A 348 2.69 39.99 16.12
CA LEU A 348 2.75 39.24 17.38
C LEU A 348 1.36 39.10 17.99
N THR A 349 1.12 38.00 18.71
CA THR A 349 -0.09 37.85 19.52
C THR A 349 0.03 38.64 20.83
N GLU A 350 -1.10 38.88 21.51
CA GLU A 350 -1.09 39.52 22.84
C GLU A 350 -0.27 38.70 23.85
N SER A 351 -0.37 37.38 23.81
CA SER A 351 0.34 36.48 24.72
C SER A 351 1.86 36.54 24.50
N GLU A 352 2.31 36.58 23.24
CA GLU A 352 3.73 36.71 22.89
C GLU A 352 4.34 38.04 23.37
N ILE A 353 3.60 39.15 23.23
CA ILE A 353 4.06 40.45 23.71
C ILE A 353 4.10 40.48 25.25
N LYS A 354 3.03 40.03 25.90
CA LYS A 354 2.89 40.11 27.36
C LYS A 354 3.81 39.16 28.11
N GLN A 355 4.31 38.10 27.47
CA GLN A 355 5.22 37.15 28.10
C GLN A 355 6.50 37.83 28.63
N ASP A 356 7.15 38.65 27.79
CA ASP A 356 8.45 39.25 28.11
C ASP A 356 8.45 40.79 28.01
N PHE A 357 7.45 41.39 27.35
CA PHE A 357 7.37 42.81 27.04
C PHE A 357 5.99 43.42 27.37
N GLU A 358 5.35 43.01 28.46
CA GLU A 358 4.04 43.53 28.89
C GLU A 358 3.99 45.07 28.94
N TRP A 359 5.09 45.71 29.36
CA TRP A 359 5.23 47.17 29.40
C TRP A 359 5.09 47.84 28.02
N ALA A 360 5.39 47.12 26.93
CA ALA A 360 5.32 47.61 25.56
C ALA A 360 3.93 47.48 24.93
N TRP A 361 3.02 46.73 25.57
CA TRP A 361 1.65 46.52 25.09
C TRP A 361 0.87 47.81 24.85
N GLN A 362 1.14 48.86 25.63
CA GLN A 362 0.50 50.17 25.47
C GLN A 362 0.74 50.83 24.10
N TRP A 363 1.74 50.37 23.34
CA TRP A 363 2.03 50.85 21.97
C TRP A 363 1.67 49.83 20.89
N ALA A 364 1.01 48.72 21.26
CA ALA A 364 0.51 47.74 20.31
C ALA A 364 -0.58 48.35 19.43
N LYS A 365 -0.50 48.08 18.12
CA LYS A 365 -1.53 48.46 17.15
C LYS A 365 -1.99 47.22 16.39
N PRO A 366 -3.31 47.01 16.24
CA PRO A 366 -3.81 45.87 15.49
C PRO A 366 -3.28 45.91 14.06
N VAL A 367 -2.88 44.75 13.56
CA VAL A 367 -2.59 44.57 12.14
C VAL A 367 -3.93 44.55 11.41
N GLU A 368 -4.14 45.50 10.50
CA GLU A 368 -5.31 45.49 9.62
C GLU A 368 -5.14 44.33 8.63
N VAL A 369 -6.09 43.40 8.64
CA VAL A 369 -6.18 42.31 7.68
C VAL A 369 -6.77 42.89 6.40
N GLU A 370 -6.01 42.92 5.30
CA GLU A 370 -6.55 43.20 3.96
C GLU A 370 -7.23 41.96 3.36
#